data_AF-A0A2M7IDS5-F1
#
_entry.id   AF-A0A2M7IDS5-F1
#
_cell.length_a   1.000
_cell.length_b   1.000
_cell.length_c   1.000
_cell.angle_alpha   90.00
_cell.angle_beta   90.00
_cell.angle_gamma   90.00
#
_symmetry.space_group_name_H-M   'P 1'
#
loop_
_entity.id
_entity.type
_entity.pdbx_description
1 polymer ?
#
loop_
_entity_poly.entity_id
_entity_poly.type
_entity_poly.pdbx_seq_one_letter_code
_entity_poly.pdbx_strand_id
1 'polypeptide(L)'
;MSRRCAICGKKSMVAVTRVKLRGQYNPTSKKRKYPNLQWVRFDDGQRIKACAKCIKTMTKVKKVRNRKPAAGKKAVPEKAVKTKPTVKKKATLPKKKTAAKKQRAVA
;
A
#
# COMPACT_ATOMS: atom_id res chain seq x y z
N MET A 1 1.95 14.13 -7.82
CA MET A 1 2.35 13.10 -6.82
C MET A 1 1.19 12.77 -5.89
N SER A 2 0.79 11.51 -5.78
CA SER A 2 -0.31 11.09 -4.90
C SER A 2 0.06 11.19 -3.42
N ARG A 3 -0.73 11.90 -2.60
CA ARG A 3 -0.61 11.93 -1.12
C ARG A 3 -1.18 10.65 -0.49
N ARG A 4 -0.63 9.49 -0.88
CA ARG A 4 -1.05 8.17 -0.41
C ARG A 4 0.15 7.41 0.13
N CYS A 5 -0.06 6.63 1.17
CA CYS A 5 0.95 5.70 1.67
C CYS A 5 1.01 4.47 0.75
N ALA A 6 2.21 4.09 0.29
CA ALA A 6 2.38 2.92 -0.57
C ALA A 6 2.12 1.58 0.16
N ILE A 7 2.38 1.52 1.47
CA ILE A 7 2.27 0.26 2.25
C ILE A 7 0.83 -0.01 2.67
N CYS A 8 0.11 1.00 3.19
CA CYS A 8 -1.21 0.83 3.78
C CYS A 8 -2.34 1.57 3.05
N GLY A 9 -2.05 2.21 1.92
CA GLY A 9 -3.04 2.90 1.09
C GLY A 9 -3.70 4.13 1.72
N LYS A 10 -3.30 4.55 2.94
CA LYS A 10 -3.92 5.67 3.65
C LYS A 10 -3.93 6.93 2.78
N LYS A 11 -5.12 7.49 2.61
CA LYS A 11 -5.40 8.74 1.90
C LYS A 11 -5.81 9.83 2.88
N SER A 12 -5.76 11.08 2.44
CA SER A 12 -6.36 12.18 3.18
C SER A 12 -7.85 11.94 3.37
N MET A 13 -8.37 12.27 4.55
CA MET A 13 -9.79 12.19 4.87
C MET A 13 -10.31 13.58 5.24
N VAL A 14 -11.59 13.83 5.02
CA VAL A 14 -12.25 15.04 5.50
C VAL A 14 -12.90 14.69 6.83
N ALA A 15 -12.53 15.42 7.87
CA ALA A 15 -13.10 15.27 9.20
C ALA A 15 -13.87 16.53 9.57
N VAL A 16 -14.98 16.37 10.28
CA VAL A 16 -15.77 17.47 10.82
C VAL A 16 -15.38 17.67 12.27
N THR A 17 -15.05 18.90 12.65
CA THR A 17 -14.89 19.27 14.05
C THR A 17 -16.28 19.44 14.66
N ARG A 18 -16.53 18.81 15.80
CA ARG A 18 -17.77 18.99 16.57
C ARG A 18 -17.47 19.73 17.87
N VAL A 19 -18.29 20.73 18.18
CA VAL A 19 -18.20 21.49 19.43
C VAL A 19 -19.46 21.20 20.25
N LYS A 20 -19.31 20.95 21.55
CA LYS A 20 -20.44 20.72 22.45
C LYS A 20 -21.00 22.06 22.89
N LEU A 21 -22.27 22.32 22.57
CA LEU A 21 -23.00 23.51 23.00
C LEU A 21 -24.23 23.05 23.77
N ARG A 22 -24.38 23.55 25.01
CA ARG A 22 -25.53 23.32 25.91
C ARG A 22 -26.11 21.88 25.85
N GLY A 23 -25.23 20.87 25.84
CA GLY A 23 -25.61 19.45 25.85
C GLY A 23 -25.41 18.70 24.53
N GLN A 24 -25.48 19.36 23.36
CA GLN A 24 -25.44 18.71 22.04
C GLN A 24 -24.16 19.02 21.26
N TYR A 25 -23.66 18.04 20.50
CA TYR A 25 -22.49 18.21 19.63
C TYR A 25 -22.88 18.72 18.24
N ASN A 26 -22.60 19.99 17.96
CA ASN A 26 -22.87 20.60 16.65
C ASN A 26 -21.63 20.49 15.72
N PRO A 27 -21.76 19.97 14.48
CA PRO A 27 -20.69 20.04 13.48
C PRO A 27 -20.40 21.48 13.03
N THR A 28 -19.18 21.96 13.26
CA THR A 28 -18.79 23.36 12.98
C THR A 28 -18.05 23.53 11.67
N SER A 29 -16.93 22.84 11.47
CA SER A 29 -16.06 23.02 10.30
C SER A 29 -15.55 21.72 9.74
N LYS A 30 -15.51 21.62 8.41
CA LYS A 30 -14.91 20.50 7.67
C LYS A 30 -13.44 20.82 7.42
N LYS A 31 -12.53 20.01 7.97
CA LYS A 31 -11.08 20.14 7.76
C LYS A 31 -10.51 18.85 7.21
N ARG A 32 -9.63 18.96 6.22
CA ARG A 32 -8.92 17.80 5.65
C ARG A 32 -7.79 17.39 6.59
N LYS A 33 -7.74 16.10 6.96
CA LYS A 33 -6.66 15.49 7.74
C LYS A 33 -5.79 14.66 6.80
N TYR A 34 -4.49 14.94 6.83
CA TYR A 34 -3.51 14.25 6.01
C TYR A 34 -2.81 13.16 6.81
N PRO A 35 -2.47 12.01 6.20
CA PRO A 35 -1.58 11.05 6.82
C PRO A 35 -0.16 11.66 6.94
N ASN A 36 0.54 11.37 8.05
CA ASN A 36 1.94 11.74 8.22
C ASN A 36 2.82 10.87 7.31
N LEU A 37 3.02 11.33 6.08
CA LEU A 37 3.78 10.66 5.02
C LEU A 37 5.23 11.12 5.10
N GLN A 38 6.15 10.17 5.25
CA GLN A 38 7.59 10.41 5.29
C GLN A 38 8.28 9.55 4.21
N TRP A 39 9.40 10.05 3.70
CA TRP A 39 10.25 9.27 2.82
C TRP A 39 11.04 8.23 3.60
N VAL A 40 11.05 7.00 3.13
CA VAL A 40 11.83 5.90 3.70
C VAL A 40 12.68 5.27 2.63
N ARG A 41 13.90 4.89 3.01
CA ARG A 41 14.79 4.07 2.19
C ARG A 41 14.63 2.62 2.60
N PHE A 42 14.39 1.76 1.61
CA PHE A 42 14.51 0.32 1.78
C PHE A 42 15.95 -0.12 1.53
N ASP A 43 16.29 -1.32 1.97
CA ASP A 43 17.62 -1.92 1.78
C ASP A 43 17.95 -2.08 0.28
N ASP A 44 16.92 -2.20 -0.56
CA ASP A 44 17.02 -2.20 -2.04
C ASP A 44 17.37 -0.82 -2.65
N GLY A 45 17.68 0.20 -1.82
CA GLY A 45 18.04 1.55 -2.26
C GLY A 45 16.87 2.42 -2.74
N GLN A 46 15.66 1.86 -2.86
CA GLN A 46 14.48 2.57 -3.31
C GLN A 46 13.91 3.51 -2.24
N ARG A 47 13.38 4.66 -2.67
CA ARG A 47 12.70 5.63 -1.78
C ARG A 47 11.19 5.58 -1.98
N ILE A 48 10.47 5.29 -0.91
CA ILE A 48 9.00 5.19 -0.92
C ILE A 48 8.40 6.14 0.11
N LYS A 49 7.27 6.76 -0.20
CA LYS A 49 6.47 7.52 0.78
C LYS A 49 5.62 6.55 1.61
N ALA A 50 5.97 6.44 2.88
CA ALA A 50 5.27 5.59 3.84
C ALA A 50 4.71 6.41 5.01
N CYS A 51 3.69 5.88 5.67
CA CYS A 51 3.08 6.52 6.82
C CYS A 51 3.94 6.33 8.08
N ALA A 52 4.06 7.32 8.97
CA ALA A 52 4.89 7.19 10.18
C ALA A 52 4.57 5.94 11.04
N LYS A 53 3.30 5.51 11.11
CA LYS A 53 2.92 4.26 11.79
C LYS A 53 3.52 3.02 11.12
N CYS A 54 3.53 3.01 9.80
CA CYS A 54 4.07 1.94 8.97
C CYS A 54 5.58 1.81 9.17
N ILE A 55 6.28 2.95 9.25
CA ILE A 55 7.72 3.01 9.50
C ILE A 55 8.05 2.42 10.87
N LYS A 56 7.31 2.84 11.90
CA LYS A 56 7.47 2.32 13.27
C LYS A 56 7.19 0.82 13.39
N THR A 57 6.29 0.26 12.57
CA THR A 57 6.02 -1.18 12.61
C THR A 57 7.10 -2.00 11.91
N MET A 58 7.76 -1.45 10.88
CA MET A 58 8.84 -2.14 10.18
C MET A 58 10.06 -2.35 11.07
N THR A 59 10.36 -1.40 11.96
CA THR A 59 11.50 -1.50 12.88
C THR A 59 11.20 -2.33 14.13
N LYS A 60 9.94 -2.76 14.34
CA LYS A 60 9.56 -3.50 15.54
C LYS A 60 9.84 -4.99 15.35
N VAL A 61 10.92 -5.47 15.94
CA VAL A 61 11.16 -6.91 16.11
C VAL A 61 10.02 -7.47 16.97
N LYS A 62 9.24 -8.41 16.42
CA LYS A 62 8.24 -9.14 17.20
C LYS A 62 9.01 -9.98 18.23
N LYS A 63 9.01 -9.56 19.50
CA LYS A 63 9.34 -10.47 20.60
C LYS A 63 8.35 -11.63 20.49
N VAL A 64 8.83 -12.77 20.03
CA VAL A 64 8.11 -14.03 20.18
C VAL A 64 8.02 -14.22 21.69
N ARG A 65 6.89 -13.81 22.27
CA ARG A 65 6.59 -14.22 23.63
C ARG A 65 6.42 -15.72 23.51
N ASN A 66 7.33 -16.50 24.09
CA ASN A 66 7.19 -17.94 24.26
C ASN A 66 5.98 -18.19 25.17
N ARG A 67 4.78 -17.95 24.65
CA ARG A 67 3.53 -18.38 25.25
C ARG A 67 3.39 -19.82 24.83
N LYS A 68 3.59 -20.74 25.78
CA LYS A 68 3.28 -22.16 25.62
C LYS A 68 1.92 -22.26 24.91
N PRO A 69 1.83 -22.94 23.76
CA PRO A 69 0.57 -23.04 23.04
C PRO A 69 -0.47 -23.64 24.00
N ALA A 70 -1.61 -22.98 24.13
CA ALA A 70 -2.73 -23.54 24.87
C ALA A 70 -3.04 -24.91 24.24
N ALA A 71 -2.90 -25.96 25.05
CA ALA A 71 -3.29 -27.31 24.67
C ALA A 71 -4.73 -27.25 24.15
N GLY A 72 -4.96 -27.60 22.89
CA GLY A 72 -6.33 -27.72 22.36
C GLY A 72 -6.64 -27.11 20.99
N LYS A 73 -5.66 -26.80 20.12
CA LYS A 73 -5.93 -26.67 18.68
C LYS A 73 -5.18 -27.76 17.94
N LYS A 74 -5.88 -28.86 17.65
CA LYS A 74 -5.38 -29.88 16.71
C LYS A 74 -5.03 -29.16 15.41
N ALA A 75 -3.81 -29.37 14.93
CA ALA A 75 -3.41 -29.01 13.59
C ALA A 75 -4.42 -29.66 12.62
N VAL A 76 -5.10 -28.84 11.82
CA VAL A 76 -5.75 -29.37 10.63
C VAL A 76 -4.61 -29.61 9.64
N PRO A 77 -4.37 -30.85 9.18
CA PRO A 77 -3.29 -31.13 8.27
C PRO A 77 -3.51 -30.39 6.95
N GLU A 78 -2.46 -29.67 6.55
CA GLU A 78 -2.22 -29.17 5.20
C GLU A 78 -2.45 -30.32 4.21
N LYS A 79 -3.63 -30.38 3.60
CA LYS A 79 -3.81 -31.21 2.40
C LYS A 79 -3.01 -30.55 1.29
N ALA A 80 -1.92 -31.21 0.92
CA ALA A 80 -1.04 -30.90 -0.19
C ALA A 80 -1.84 -30.56 -1.46
N VAL A 81 -1.90 -29.27 -1.82
CA VAL A 81 -2.23 -28.86 -3.18
C VAL A 81 -0.96 -29.00 -4.00
N LYS A 82 -0.81 -30.17 -4.64
CA LYS A 82 0.16 -30.40 -5.72
C LYS A 82 -0.23 -29.56 -6.93
N THR A 83 0.17 -28.30 -7.02
CA THR A 83 0.22 -27.59 -8.30
C THR A 83 1.60 -27.78 -8.92
N LYS A 84 1.66 -28.62 -9.96
CA LYS A 84 2.83 -28.86 -10.82
C LYS A 84 3.40 -27.53 -11.35
N PRO A 85 4.73 -27.40 -11.51
CA PRO A 85 5.31 -26.24 -12.19
C PRO A 85 5.22 -26.45 -13.70
N THR A 86 4.24 -25.83 -14.37
CA THR A 86 4.26 -25.72 -15.84
C THR A 86 4.96 -24.44 -16.26
N VAL A 87 6.22 -24.64 -16.59
CA VAL A 87 7.12 -23.87 -17.43
C VAL A 87 6.42 -23.23 -18.66
N LYS A 88 6.83 -21.98 -18.96
CA LYS A 88 6.74 -21.21 -20.23
C LYS A 88 5.36 -20.71 -20.71
N LYS A 89 5.24 -19.37 -20.77
CA LYS A 89 4.96 -18.64 -22.03
C LYS A 89 5.50 -17.20 -21.93
N LYS A 90 6.43 -16.87 -22.83
CA LYS A 90 6.95 -15.52 -23.07
C LYS A 90 5.77 -14.61 -23.45
N ALA A 91 5.52 -13.56 -22.68
CA ALA A 91 4.73 -12.44 -23.16
C ALA A 91 5.68 -11.53 -23.96
N THR A 92 5.58 -11.61 -25.28
CA THR A 92 6.19 -10.66 -26.22
C THR A 92 5.67 -9.25 -25.96
N LEU A 93 6.59 -8.29 -25.80
CA LEU A 93 6.32 -6.85 -25.78
C LEU A 93 5.52 -6.43 -27.03
N PRO A 94 4.50 -5.56 -26.92
CA PRO A 94 3.94 -4.91 -28.09
C PRO A 94 5.00 -3.95 -28.67
N LYS A 95 5.50 -4.30 -29.85
CA LYS A 95 6.39 -3.48 -30.66
C LYS A 95 5.74 -2.10 -30.90
N LYS A 96 6.46 -1.05 -30.54
CA LYS A 96 6.23 0.33 -31.01
C LYS A 96 6.08 0.31 -32.53
N LYS A 97 4.91 0.67 -33.05
CA LYS A 97 4.79 1.09 -34.45
C LYS A 97 5.23 2.55 -34.53
N THR A 98 6.52 2.74 -34.74
CA THR A 98 7.04 3.95 -35.39
C THR A 98 6.84 3.79 -36.89
N ALA A 99 5.97 4.61 -37.48
CA ALA A 99 6.03 4.98 -38.89
C ALA A 99 6.10 6.52 -38.88
N ALA A 100 7.30 7.10 -38.92
CA ALA A 100 8.01 7.42 -40.16
C ALA A 100 7.15 8.28 -41.10
N LYS A 101 7.22 9.60 -40.86
CA LYS A 101 7.57 10.65 -41.82
C LYS A 101 7.48 10.22 -43.30
N LYS A 102 6.51 10.76 -44.04
CA LYS A 102 6.61 10.91 -45.49
C LYS A 102 6.37 12.37 -45.87
N GLN A 103 7.45 13.00 -46.27
CA GLN A 103 7.47 14.27 -46.97
C GLN A 103 6.86 14.08 -48.36
N ARG A 104 5.98 15.01 -48.76
CA ARG A 104 5.65 15.44 -50.14
C ARG A 104 5.10 16.87 -49.92
N ALA A 105 5.79 17.98 -50.15
CA ALA A 105 6.45 18.50 -51.35
C ALA A 105 5.48 18.66 -52.54
N VAL A 106 5.38 19.93 -52.99
CA VAL A 106 4.94 20.44 -54.30
C VAL A 106 3.43 20.65 -54.52
N ALA A 107 2.98 21.91 -54.33
CA ALA A 107 2.43 22.83 -55.34
C ALA A 107 1.68 23.98 -54.63
#